data_AF-A0A6I6UM54-F1
#
_entry.id   AF-A0A6I6UM54-F1
#
_cell.length_a   1.000
_cell.length_b   1.000
_cell.length_c   1.000
_cell.angle_alpha   90.00
_cell.angle_beta   90.00
_cell.angle_gamma   90.00
#
_symmetry.space_group_name_H-M   'P 1'
#
loop_
_entity.id
_entity.type
_entity.pdbx_description
1 polymer ?
#
loop_
_entity_poly.entity_id
_entity_poly.type
_entity_poly.pdbx_seq_one_letter_code
_entity_poly.pdbx_strand_id
1 'polypeptide(L)'
;MKPGTLRQILLITDGCSNQGEDPIAMAALAKEQGISVNVIGVMDNDVIDDNGMQEIEGIALSGGGVSQIVYAQQLSQTVQMVTRKAMTQTLQGVVNKELKQILGKSASMEELPPEQRGEVMEVVDELGESVDMEVLILVDTSASMKHKLPTVKEALLDLSLSLNARMGDNKFSVFVFPGKRQDVEKLLDWTPRLETLTSIFSKLSPGGITPTGPAISEAITHFKKKRSLRGLLSRGDDEQYFEETI
;
A
#
# COMPACT_ATOMS: atom_id res chain seq x y z
N MET A 1 -22.00 1.87 10.80
CA MET A 1 -21.47 1.73 9.42
C MET A 1 -20.37 0.68 9.48
N LYS A 2 -20.26 -0.25 8.51
CA LYS A 2 -19.08 -1.11 8.47
C LYS A 2 -17.89 -0.25 8.03
N PRO A 3 -16.80 -0.14 8.82
CA PRO A 3 -15.63 0.59 8.41
C PRO A 3 -15.16 0.07 7.04
N GLY A 4 -14.89 0.99 6.10
CA GLY A 4 -14.33 0.61 4.81
C GLY A 4 -12.94 -0.02 4.99
N THR A 5 -12.56 -0.93 4.10
CA THR A 5 -11.20 -1.49 4.09
C THR A 5 -10.25 -0.54 3.39
N LEU A 6 -9.18 -0.12 4.06
CA LEU A 6 -8.11 0.66 3.46
C LEU A 6 -7.22 -0.23 2.60
N ARG A 7 -6.85 0.26 1.41
CA ARG A 7 -6.00 -0.46 0.47
C ARG A 7 -4.76 0.34 0.18
N GLN A 8 -3.60 -0.28 0.33
CA GLN A 8 -2.32 0.36 0.12
C GLN A 8 -1.39 -0.55 -0.69
N ILE A 9 -0.66 0.06 -1.61
CA ILE A 9 0.55 -0.50 -2.17
C ILE A 9 1.73 0.11 -1.40
N LEU A 10 2.61 -0.73 -0.88
CA LEU A 10 3.88 -0.32 -0.30
C LEU A 10 5.01 -0.73 -1.24
N LEU A 11 5.55 0.23 -1.98
CA LEU A 11 6.70 0.05 -2.87
C LEU A 11 8.00 0.26 -2.11
N ILE A 12 8.88 -0.73 -2.11
CA ILE A 12 10.22 -0.64 -1.54
C ILE A 12 11.20 -0.81 -2.70
N THR A 13 11.93 0.25 -3.02
CA THR A 13 12.86 0.30 -4.16
C THR A 13 14.04 1.19 -3.82
N ASP A 14 15.11 1.12 -4.58
CA ASP A 14 16.18 2.11 -4.56
C ASP A 14 16.13 3.10 -5.74
N GLY A 15 15.06 3.03 -6.55
CA GLY A 15 14.76 3.97 -7.64
C GLY A 15 15.09 3.44 -9.04
N CYS A 16 14.93 4.32 -10.04
CA CYS A 16 15.34 4.12 -11.44
C CYS A 16 14.59 3.00 -12.19
N SER A 17 13.27 3.13 -12.30
CA SER A 17 12.53 2.32 -13.26
C SER A 17 13.13 2.49 -14.67
N ASN A 18 13.35 1.36 -15.33
CA ASN A 18 14.08 1.35 -16.61
C ASN A 18 13.45 0.43 -17.66
N GLN A 19 12.28 -0.15 -17.34
CA GLN A 19 11.58 -1.11 -18.19
C GLN A 19 10.07 -1.04 -17.96
N GLY A 20 9.30 -1.05 -19.05
CA GLY A 20 7.84 -1.17 -19.01
C GLY A 20 7.09 0.16 -18.97
N GLU A 21 5.89 0.13 -18.39
CA GLU A 21 4.98 1.26 -18.26
C GLU A 21 5.53 2.33 -17.30
N ASP A 22 5.06 3.58 -17.44
CA ASP A 22 5.40 4.68 -16.53
C ASP A 22 4.81 4.40 -15.12
N PRO A 23 5.66 4.28 -14.08
CA PRO A 23 5.19 4.00 -12.73
C PRO A 23 4.35 5.13 -12.13
N ILE A 24 4.57 6.39 -12.53
CA ILE A 24 3.80 7.54 -12.05
C ILE A 24 2.35 7.45 -12.55
N ALA A 25 2.18 7.15 -13.85
CA ALA A 25 0.87 6.92 -14.44
C ALA A 25 0.13 5.75 -13.80
N MET A 26 0.85 4.65 -13.50
CA MET A 26 0.24 3.49 -12.82
C MET A 26 -0.14 3.82 -11.37
N ALA A 27 0.63 4.63 -10.65
CA ALA A 27 0.27 5.08 -9.32
C ALA A 27 -0.99 5.96 -9.33
N ALA A 28 -1.12 6.86 -10.31
CA ALA A 28 -2.34 7.65 -10.50
C ALA A 28 -3.58 6.74 -10.73
N LEU A 29 -3.43 5.72 -11.57
CA LEU A 29 -4.48 4.72 -11.80
C LEU A 29 -4.85 3.93 -10.53
N ALA A 30 -3.88 3.61 -9.67
CA ALA A 30 -4.14 2.98 -8.38
C ALA A 30 -5.01 3.87 -7.48
N LYS A 31 -4.67 5.16 -7.40
CA LYS A 31 -5.40 6.16 -6.62
C LYS A 31 -6.85 6.32 -7.08
N GLU A 32 -7.08 6.36 -8.39
CA GLU A 32 -8.44 6.40 -8.96
C GLU A 32 -9.30 5.20 -8.53
N GLN A 33 -8.67 4.07 -8.25
CA GLN A 33 -9.33 2.85 -7.78
C GLN A 33 -9.41 2.74 -6.25
N GLY A 34 -9.04 3.79 -5.52
CA GLY A 34 -9.07 3.84 -4.06
C GLY A 34 -7.95 3.02 -3.41
N ILE A 35 -6.81 2.89 -4.08
CA ILE A 35 -5.59 2.25 -3.56
C ILE A 35 -4.52 3.34 -3.45
N SER A 36 -4.03 3.62 -2.24
CA SER A 36 -2.91 4.55 -2.10
C SER A 36 -1.58 3.87 -2.40
N VAL A 37 -0.62 4.60 -2.95
CA VAL A 37 0.73 4.08 -3.24
C VAL A 37 1.75 4.82 -2.39
N ASN A 38 2.38 4.10 -1.47
CA ASN A 38 3.46 4.58 -0.62
C ASN A 38 4.79 4.06 -1.16
N VAL A 39 5.84 4.88 -1.09
CA VAL A 39 7.14 4.53 -1.65
C VAL A 39 8.24 4.72 -0.61
N ILE A 40 9.08 3.72 -0.43
CA ILE A 40 10.24 3.80 0.44
C ILE A 40 11.49 3.57 -0.41
N GLY A 41 12.27 4.63 -0.53
CA GLY A 41 13.60 4.62 -1.13
C GLY A 41 14.63 4.07 -0.17
N VAL A 42 15.33 2.99 -0.51
CA VAL A 42 16.34 2.38 0.38
C VAL A 42 17.76 2.69 -0.10
N MET A 43 18.51 3.41 0.73
CA MET A 43 19.91 3.76 0.52
C MET A 43 20.83 2.84 1.33
N ASP A 44 22.00 2.52 0.77
CA ASP A 44 23.10 1.89 1.54
C ASP A 44 24.11 2.95 1.99
N ASN A 45 24.94 3.48 1.07
CA ASN A 45 25.93 4.54 1.30
C ASN A 45 26.16 5.48 0.09
N ASP A 46 25.54 5.17 -1.05
CA ASP A 46 25.57 6.01 -2.25
C ASP A 46 24.38 6.97 -2.27
N VAL A 47 24.55 8.08 -2.98
CA VAL A 47 23.49 9.07 -3.20
C VAL A 47 22.49 8.47 -4.19
N ILE A 48 21.19 8.43 -3.85
CA ILE A 48 20.14 8.21 -4.86
C ILE A 48 20.27 9.35 -5.85
N ASP A 49 20.35 9.05 -7.14
CA ASP A 49 20.43 10.09 -8.15
C ASP A 49 19.16 10.96 -8.13
N ASP A 50 19.27 12.21 -8.58
CA ASP A 50 18.14 13.15 -8.57
C ASP A 50 16.92 12.58 -9.33
N ASN A 51 17.15 11.74 -10.34
CA ASN A 51 16.09 11.09 -11.11
C ASN A 51 15.33 10.04 -10.29
N GLY A 52 16.04 9.17 -9.56
CA GLY A 52 15.44 8.18 -8.67
C GLY A 52 14.64 8.83 -7.54
N MET A 53 15.13 9.96 -7.01
CA MET A 53 14.38 10.73 -6.02
C MET A 53 13.08 11.30 -6.58
N GLN A 54 13.14 11.92 -7.78
CA GLN A 54 11.97 12.46 -8.45
C GLN A 54 10.95 11.38 -8.81
N GLU A 55 11.40 10.20 -9.23
CA GLU A 55 10.52 9.07 -9.50
C GLU A 55 9.81 8.60 -8.22
N ILE A 56 10.55 8.40 -7.13
CA ILE A 56 10.01 7.98 -5.82
C ILE A 56 8.94 8.97 -5.32
N GLU A 57 9.23 10.27 -5.37
CA GLU A 57 8.28 11.31 -4.97
C GLU A 57 7.08 11.39 -5.91
N GLY A 58 7.32 11.32 -7.23
CA GLY A 58 6.30 11.39 -8.26
C GLY A 58 5.28 10.25 -8.16
N ILE A 59 5.75 9.01 -7.90
CA ILE A 59 4.90 7.84 -7.69
C ILE A 59 4.02 8.04 -6.46
N ALA A 60 4.60 8.39 -5.30
CA ALA A 60 3.85 8.55 -4.06
C ALA A 60 2.81 9.68 -4.16
N LEU A 61 3.20 10.83 -4.72
CA LEU A 61 2.32 11.98 -4.90
C LEU A 61 1.12 11.65 -5.80
N SER A 62 1.40 11.02 -6.95
CA SER A 62 0.37 10.62 -7.92
C SER A 62 -0.52 9.51 -7.36
N GLY A 63 0.05 8.60 -6.58
CA GLY A 63 -0.66 7.56 -5.84
C GLY A 63 -1.40 8.03 -4.59
N GLY A 64 -1.27 9.31 -4.20
CA GLY A 64 -1.91 9.85 -3.00
C GLY A 64 -1.41 9.22 -1.69
N GLY A 65 -0.16 8.75 -1.68
CA GLY A 65 0.50 8.20 -0.51
C GLY A 65 1.70 9.05 -0.08
N VAL A 66 2.60 8.41 0.66
CA VAL A 66 3.80 9.04 1.23
C VAL A 66 5.06 8.42 0.64
N SER A 67 6.02 9.25 0.26
CA SER A 67 7.39 8.84 -0.03
C SER A 67 8.31 9.12 1.16
N GLN A 68 9.29 8.24 1.38
CA GLN A 68 10.40 8.51 2.29
C GLN A 68 11.67 7.81 1.80
N ILE A 69 12.78 8.53 1.78
CA ILE A 69 14.11 7.99 1.48
C ILE A 69 14.84 7.75 2.79
N VAL A 70 15.39 6.55 2.98
CA VAL A 70 16.07 6.16 4.23
C VAL A 70 17.25 5.23 3.98
N TYR A 71 18.19 5.26 4.93
CA TYR A 71 19.23 4.26 5.00
C TYR A 71 18.66 2.92 5.47
N ALA A 72 19.22 1.81 4.97
CA ALA A 72 18.77 0.47 5.29
C ALA A 72 18.62 0.24 6.81
N GLN A 73 19.53 0.78 7.63
CA GLN A 73 19.51 0.61 9.09
C GLN A 73 18.26 1.20 9.77
N GLN A 74 17.58 2.17 9.14
CA GLN A 74 16.38 2.83 9.67
C GLN A 74 15.08 2.27 9.06
N LEU A 75 15.19 1.33 8.12
CA LEU A 75 14.08 0.89 7.27
C LEU A 75 12.87 0.37 8.06
N SER A 76 13.07 -0.42 9.11
CA SER A 76 11.95 -0.98 9.90
C SER A 76 11.06 0.11 10.50
N GLN A 77 11.66 1.09 11.16
CA GLN A 77 10.93 2.22 11.75
C GLN A 77 10.22 3.04 10.68
N THR A 78 10.89 3.24 9.53
CA THR A 78 10.33 4.00 8.41
C THR A 78 9.15 3.32 7.76
N VAL A 79 9.23 2.01 7.53
CA VAL A 79 8.14 1.23 6.95
C VAL A 79 6.87 1.35 7.80
N GLN A 80 7.01 1.23 9.12
CA GLN A 80 5.89 1.41 10.04
C GLN A 80 5.35 2.84 10.02
N MET A 81 6.23 3.83 10.08
CA MET A 81 5.87 5.25 10.08
C MET A 81 5.14 5.65 8.79
N VAL A 82 5.68 5.29 7.63
CA VAL A 82 5.09 5.60 6.31
C VAL A 82 3.72 4.96 6.18
N THR A 83 3.58 3.69 6.56
CA THR A 83 2.29 2.99 6.47
C THR A 83 1.23 3.62 7.36
N ARG A 84 1.57 3.95 8.62
CA ARG A 84 0.66 4.63 9.55
C ARG A 84 0.31 6.05 9.10
N LYS A 85 1.30 6.82 8.64
CA LYS A 85 1.09 8.18 8.13
C LYS A 85 0.16 8.18 6.91
N ALA A 86 0.38 7.26 5.97
CA ALA A 86 -0.46 7.11 4.79
C ALA A 86 -1.88 6.67 5.15
N MET A 87 -2.03 5.81 6.16
CA MET A 87 -3.32 5.42 6.71
C MET A 87 -4.08 6.63 7.26
N THR A 88 -3.46 7.41 8.14
CA THR A 88 -4.05 8.64 8.70
C THR A 88 -4.44 9.61 7.59
N GLN A 89 -3.56 9.86 6.60
CA GLN A 89 -3.87 10.75 5.47
C GLN A 89 -5.05 10.25 4.63
N THR A 90 -5.15 8.94 4.39
CA THR A 90 -6.26 8.35 3.65
C THR A 90 -7.58 8.55 4.40
N LEU A 91 -7.57 8.31 5.72
CA LEU A 91 -8.74 8.50 6.57
C LEU A 91 -9.16 9.97 6.68
N GLN A 92 -8.21 10.89 6.85
CA GLN A 92 -8.47 12.33 6.80
C GLN A 92 -9.14 12.72 5.47
N GLY A 93 -8.66 12.18 4.35
CA GLY A 93 -9.26 12.41 3.03
C GLY A 93 -10.72 11.93 2.95
N VAL A 94 -11.02 10.75 3.49
CA VAL A 94 -12.39 10.21 3.56
C VAL A 94 -13.27 11.07 4.46
N VAL A 95 -12.84 11.36 5.68
CA VAL A 95 -13.60 12.16 6.65
C VAL A 95 -13.84 13.58 6.13
N ASN A 96 -12.84 14.23 5.53
CA ASN A 96 -13.00 15.55 4.93
C ASN A 96 -14.01 15.54 3.76
N LYS A 97 -14.09 14.44 2.99
CA LYS A 97 -15.10 14.26 1.95
C LYS A 97 -16.51 14.12 2.53
N GLU A 98 -16.67 13.41 3.63
CA GLU A 98 -17.96 13.28 4.33
C GLU A 98 -18.38 14.62 4.96
N LEU A 99 -17.45 15.34 5.60
CA LEU A 99 -17.71 16.68 6.13
C LEU A 99 -18.20 17.64 5.05
N LYS A 100 -17.56 17.67 3.88
CA LYS A 100 -18.00 18.50 2.74
C LYS A 100 -19.39 18.15 2.21
N GLN A 101 -19.81 16.88 2.32
CA GLN A 101 -21.15 16.46 1.93
C GLN A 101 -22.21 16.95 2.92
N ILE A 102 -21.90 16.96 4.22
CA ILE A 102 -22.83 17.37 5.28
C ILE A 102 -22.89 18.89 5.43
N LEU A 103 -21.73 19.57 5.44
CA LEU A 103 -21.59 20.99 5.76
C LEU A 103 -21.47 21.90 4.52
N GLY A 104 -21.34 21.31 3.33
CA GLY A 104 -21.20 22.03 2.06
C GLY A 104 -19.75 22.24 1.61
N LYS A 105 -19.58 22.74 0.39
CA LYS A 105 -18.28 22.78 -0.33
C LYS A 105 -17.19 23.63 0.32
N SER A 106 -17.55 24.55 1.22
CA SER A 106 -16.66 25.50 1.90
C SER A 106 -16.37 25.11 3.35
N ALA A 107 -16.59 23.85 3.71
CA ALA A 107 -16.20 23.32 5.01
C ALA A 107 -15.12 22.27 4.79
N SER A 108 -13.86 22.66 4.96
CA SER A 108 -12.75 21.73 5.08
C SER A 108 -12.35 21.56 6.55
N MET A 109 -11.75 20.42 6.88
CA MET A 109 -11.22 20.18 8.22
C MET A 109 -10.23 21.29 8.67
N GLU A 110 -9.47 21.84 7.73
CA GLU A 110 -8.53 22.93 7.97
C GLU A 110 -9.23 24.26 8.32
N GLU A 111 -10.47 24.44 7.87
CA GLU A 111 -11.30 25.62 8.13
C GLU A 111 -12.12 25.50 9.43
N LEU A 112 -12.20 24.30 10.01
CA LEU A 112 -12.89 24.08 11.29
C LEU A 112 -12.17 24.80 12.45
N PRO A 113 -12.92 25.33 13.43
CA PRO A 113 -12.37 25.80 14.70
C PRO A 113 -11.50 24.74 15.38
N PRO A 114 -10.48 25.12 16.19
CA PRO A 114 -9.57 24.17 16.83
C PRO A 114 -10.24 23.04 17.62
N GLU A 115 -11.32 23.34 18.35
CA GLU A 115 -12.07 22.34 19.14
C GLU A 115 -12.70 21.28 18.23
N GLN A 116 -13.46 21.70 17.21
CA GLN A 116 -14.09 20.80 16.24
C GLN A 116 -13.07 20.02 15.41
N ARG A 117 -11.94 20.65 15.08
CA ARG A 117 -10.84 19.95 14.40
C ARG A 117 -10.26 18.84 15.29
N GLY A 118 -10.18 19.07 16.61
CA GLY A 118 -9.78 18.07 17.59
C GLY A 118 -10.72 16.86 17.59
N GLU A 119 -12.03 17.09 17.62
CA GLU A 119 -13.04 16.02 17.55
C GLU A 119 -12.91 15.19 16.27
N VAL A 120 -12.68 15.85 15.13
CA VAL A 120 -12.46 15.16 13.85
C VAL A 120 -11.18 14.32 13.87
N MET A 121 -10.13 14.77 14.55
CA MET A 121 -8.89 13.99 14.70
C MET A 121 -9.06 12.77 15.57
N GLU A 122 -9.83 12.88 16.65
CA GLU A 122 -10.15 11.72 17.50
C GLU A 122 -10.89 10.63 16.70
N VAL A 123 -11.84 11.02 15.84
CA VAL A 123 -12.54 10.08 14.94
C VAL A 123 -11.56 9.45 13.94
N VAL A 124 -10.64 10.23 13.36
CA VAL A 124 -9.63 9.69 12.44
C VAL A 124 -8.71 8.70 13.14
N ASP A 125 -8.32 8.96 14.38
CA ASP A 125 -7.45 8.07 15.15
C ASP A 125 -8.18 6.77 15.53
N GLU A 126 -9.44 6.84 15.95
CA GLU A 126 -10.28 5.66 16.23
C GLU A 126 -10.50 4.81 14.97
N LEU A 127 -10.79 5.46 13.84
CA LEU A 127 -10.84 4.78 12.54
C LEU A 127 -9.47 4.17 12.20
N GLY A 128 -8.39 4.89 12.49
CA GLY A 128 -7.02 4.43 12.32
C GLY A 128 -6.71 3.14 13.07
N GLU A 129 -7.39 2.86 14.17
CA GLU A 129 -7.20 1.62 14.93
C GLU A 129 -8.15 0.49 14.50
N SER A 130 -9.38 0.83 14.11
CA SER A 130 -10.48 -0.13 13.90
C SER A 130 -10.71 -0.57 12.46
N VAL A 131 -10.25 0.19 11.45
CA VAL A 131 -10.51 -0.15 10.03
C VAL A 131 -9.65 -1.31 9.55
N ASP A 132 -10.25 -2.22 8.78
CA ASP A 132 -9.52 -3.28 8.09
C ASP A 132 -8.52 -2.70 7.09
N MET A 133 -7.40 -3.40 6.90
CA MET A 133 -6.33 -2.96 6.01
C MET A 133 -5.86 -4.09 5.08
N GLU A 134 -5.68 -3.76 3.81
CA GLU A 134 -5.07 -4.62 2.79
C GLU A 134 -3.81 -3.93 2.25
N VAL A 135 -2.64 -4.48 2.57
CA VAL A 135 -1.34 -3.95 2.16
C VAL A 135 -0.66 -4.90 1.18
N LEU A 136 -0.50 -4.47 -0.07
CA LEU A 136 0.29 -5.18 -1.07
C LEU A 136 1.68 -4.58 -1.14
N ILE A 137 2.67 -5.37 -0.77
CA ILE A 137 4.07 -4.96 -0.71
C ILE A 137 4.76 -5.35 -2.01
N LEU A 138 5.29 -4.37 -2.72
CA LEU A 138 6.13 -4.53 -3.89
C LEU A 138 7.58 -4.35 -3.44
N VAL A 139 8.39 -5.41 -3.55
CA VAL A 139 9.81 -5.36 -3.19
C VAL A 139 10.66 -5.44 -4.43
N ASP A 140 11.48 -4.41 -4.63
CA ASP A 140 12.51 -4.38 -5.64
C ASP A 140 13.62 -5.40 -5.30
N THR A 141 13.95 -6.21 -6.30
CA THR A 141 14.99 -7.24 -6.27
C THR A 141 15.99 -7.03 -7.39
N SER A 142 16.16 -5.79 -7.86
CA SER A 142 17.25 -5.37 -8.73
C SER A 142 18.61 -5.67 -8.08
N ALA A 143 19.67 -5.67 -8.89
CA ALA A 143 21.02 -6.02 -8.45
C ALA A 143 21.51 -5.16 -7.27
N SER A 144 21.13 -3.88 -7.23
CA SER A 144 21.47 -2.93 -6.16
C SER A 144 20.73 -3.19 -4.86
N MET A 145 19.61 -3.91 -4.89
CA MET A 145 18.85 -4.30 -3.70
C MET A 145 19.44 -5.51 -2.95
N LYS A 146 20.38 -6.26 -3.55
CA LYS A 146 20.91 -7.52 -3.00
C LYS A 146 21.33 -7.44 -1.53
N HIS A 147 22.01 -6.37 -1.13
CA HIS A 147 22.51 -6.19 0.23
C HIS A 147 21.46 -5.60 1.19
N LYS A 148 20.39 -5.00 0.65
CA LYS A 148 19.29 -4.35 1.37
C LYS A 148 18.17 -5.34 1.72
N LEU A 149 17.99 -6.40 0.91
CA LEU A 149 16.91 -7.39 1.06
C LEU A 149 16.80 -8.04 2.45
N PRO A 150 17.89 -8.40 3.15
CA PRO A 150 17.77 -8.91 4.52
C PRO A 150 17.09 -7.90 5.45
N THR A 151 17.44 -6.63 5.33
CA THR A 151 16.86 -5.56 6.14
C THR A 151 15.41 -5.26 5.74
N VAL A 152 15.09 -5.34 4.45
CA VAL A 152 13.69 -5.26 3.97
C VAL A 152 12.85 -6.35 4.60
N LYS A 153 13.36 -7.59 4.62
CA LYS A 153 12.65 -8.72 5.24
C LYS A 153 12.33 -8.44 6.72
N GLU A 154 13.32 -8.04 7.51
CA GLU A 154 13.10 -7.75 8.94
C GLU A 154 12.10 -6.59 9.11
N ALA A 155 12.20 -5.53 8.31
CA ALA A 155 11.25 -4.42 8.31
C ALA A 155 9.80 -4.85 8.02
N LEU A 156 9.59 -5.81 7.11
CA LEU A 156 8.26 -6.35 6.80
C LEU A 156 7.71 -7.22 7.93
N LEU A 157 8.56 -7.98 8.63
CA LEU A 157 8.14 -8.74 9.81
C LEU A 157 7.69 -7.80 10.93
N ASP A 158 8.48 -6.76 11.20
CA ASP A 158 8.14 -5.75 12.19
C ASP A 158 6.87 -4.97 11.83
N LEU A 159 6.67 -4.66 10.54
CA LEU A 159 5.43 -4.05 10.05
C LEU A 159 4.22 -4.95 10.33
N SER A 160 4.33 -6.25 10.04
CA SER A 160 3.24 -7.21 10.30
C SER A 160 2.87 -7.23 11.78
N LEU A 161 3.85 -7.22 12.68
CA LEU A 161 3.61 -7.18 14.12
C LEU A 161 2.94 -5.87 14.54
N SER A 162 3.44 -4.74 14.03
CA SER A 162 2.92 -3.40 14.35
C SER A 162 1.47 -3.20 13.89
N LEU A 163 1.12 -3.71 12.70
CA LEU A 163 -0.24 -3.60 12.18
C LEU A 163 -1.19 -4.62 12.82
N ASN A 164 -0.75 -5.86 13.06
CA ASN A 164 -1.58 -6.86 13.74
C ASN A 164 -1.85 -6.55 15.22
N ALA A 165 -1.16 -5.57 15.80
CA ALA A 165 -1.50 -5.02 17.11
C ALA A 165 -2.78 -4.15 17.07
N ARG A 166 -3.20 -3.71 15.88
CA ARG A 166 -4.44 -2.93 15.69
C ARG A 166 -5.68 -3.80 15.86
N MET A 167 -6.81 -3.17 16.20
CA MET A 167 -8.11 -3.85 16.29
C MET A 167 -8.65 -4.34 14.93
N GLY A 168 -8.42 -3.57 13.86
CA GLY A 168 -8.89 -3.92 12.51
C GLY A 168 -8.11 -5.07 11.88
N ASP A 169 -8.76 -5.87 11.02
CA ASP A 169 -8.11 -7.01 10.37
C ASP A 169 -7.10 -6.54 9.32
N ASN A 170 -5.87 -7.08 9.36
CA ASN A 170 -4.84 -6.76 8.39
C ASN A 170 -4.57 -7.95 7.47
N LYS A 171 -4.45 -7.70 6.16
CA LYS A 171 -4.03 -8.69 5.17
C LYS A 171 -2.88 -8.14 4.36
N PHE A 172 -1.88 -8.98 4.19
CA PHE A 172 -0.67 -8.68 3.45
C PHE A 172 -0.55 -9.56 2.23
N SER A 173 0.01 -9.01 1.17
CA SER A 173 0.48 -9.79 0.02
C SER A 173 1.83 -9.24 -0.40
N VAL A 174 2.75 -10.10 -0.82
CA VAL A 174 4.13 -9.70 -1.16
C VAL A 174 4.49 -10.18 -2.55
N PHE A 175 4.88 -9.23 -3.37
CA PHE A 175 5.31 -9.41 -4.75
C PHE A 175 6.73 -8.87 -4.87
N VAL A 176 7.53 -9.48 -5.72
CA VAL A 176 8.86 -8.99 -6.06
C VAL A 176 8.94 -8.64 -7.53
N PHE A 177 9.79 -7.68 -7.85
CA PHE A 177 10.11 -7.33 -9.22
C PHE A 177 11.63 -7.02 -9.30
N PRO A 178 12.34 -7.47 -10.33
CA PRO A 178 11.87 -8.36 -11.38
C PRO A 178 11.61 -9.80 -10.85
N GLY A 179 10.64 -10.49 -11.45
CA GLY A 179 10.42 -11.91 -11.20
C GLY A 179 11.39 -12.81 -11.99
N LYS A 180 11.45 -14.11 -11.66
CA LYS A 180 12.38 -15.05 -12.33
C LYS A 180 12.11 -15.27 -13.82
N ARG A 181 10.86 -15.16 -14.25
CA ARG A 181 10.40 -15.46 -15.63
C ARG A 181 9.44 -14.41 -16.22
N GLN A 182 9.09 -13.41 -15.43
CA GLN A 182 8.11 -12.38 -15.74
C GLN A 182 8.47 -11.12 -14.94
N ASP A 183 7.91 -9.98 -15.31
CA ASP A 183 8.25 -8.70 -14.69
C ASP A 183 7.98 -8.66 -13.18
N VAL A 184 6.98 -9.42 -12.69
CA VAL A 184 6.53 -9.39 -11.29
C VAL A 184 6.21 -10.79 -10.80
N GLU A 185 6.78 -11.23 -9.68
CA GLU A 185 6.53 -12.55 -9.09
C GLU A 185 5.81 -12.41 -7.74
N LYS A 186 4.64 -13.05 -7.59
CA LYS A 186 3.94 -13.13 -6.31
C LYS A 186 4.64 -14.14 -5.40
N LEU A 187 5.20 -13.67 -4.30
CA LEU A 187 5.79 -14.52 -3.26
C LEU A 187 4.76 -15.03 -2.27
N LEU A 188 3.79 -14.18 -1.93
CA LEU A 188 2.83 -14.45 -0.87
C LEU A 188 1.46 -13.85 -1.24
N ASP A 189 0.44 -14.71 -1.24
CA ASP A 189 -0.96 -14.26 -1.40
C ASP A 189 -1.51 -13.69 -0.08
N TRP A 190 -2.68 -13.06 -0.14
CA TRP A 190 -3.32 -12.41 1.00
C TRP A 190 -3.34 -13.27 2.27
N THR A 191 -2.61 -12.83 3.28
CA THR A 191 -2.50 -13.52 4.57
C THR A 191 -2.38 -12.49 5.71
N PRO A 192 -2.91 -12.77 6.91
CA PRO A 192 -2.66 -11.93 8.07
C PRO A 192 -1.24 -12.09 8.66
N ARG A 193 -0.46 -13.08 8.19
CA ARG A 193 0.86 -13.42 8.76
C ARG A 193 1.97 -13.37 7.74
N LEU A 194 2.92 -12.45 7.92
CA LEU A 194 4.13 -12.34 7.10
C LEU A 194 5.30 -13.24 7.56
N GLU A 195 5.18 -13.94 8.69
CA GLU A 195 6.20 -14.87 9.21
C GLU A 195 6.65 -15.92 8.17
N THR A 196 5.74 -16.28 7.26
CA THR A 196 5.96 -17.21 6.14
C THR A 196 7.02 -16.72 5.13
N LEU A 197 7.28 -15.40 5.06
CA LEU A 197 8.29 -14.79 4.19
C LEU A 197 9.72 -15.21 4.50
N THR A 198 10.01 -15.60 5.75
CA THR A 198 11.36 -15.95 6.21
C THR A 198 12.04 -17.02 5.34
N SER A 199 11.25 -17.98 4.85
CA SER A 199 11.72 -19.09 4.00
C SER A 199 11.79 -18.78 2.51
N ILE A 200 11.13 -17.70 2.06
CA ILE A 200 10.95 -17.36 0.65
C ILE A 200 12.00 -16.34 0.20
N PHE A 201 12.31 -15.36 1.05
CA PHE A 201 13.30 -14.31 0.74
C PHE A 201 14.72 -14.85 0.50
N SER A 202 15.09 -15.97 1.13
CA SER A 202 16.41 -16.61 0.92
C SER A 202 16.59 -17.21 -0.48
N LYS A 203 15.51 -17.33 -1.25
CA LYS A 203 15.50 -17.90 -2.61
C LYS A 203 15.37 -16.83 -3.70
N LEU A 204 15.40 -15.55 -3.32
CA LEU A 204 15.39 -14.42 -4.24
C LEU A 204 16.74 -14.32 -4.93
N SER A 205 16.70 -14.18 -6.25
CA SER A 205 17.88 -14.00 -7.09
C SER A 205 17.78 -12.62 -7.70
N PRO A 206 18.64 -11.67 -7.31
CA PRO A 206 18.56 -10.32 -7.83
C PRO A 206 18.71 -10.27 -9.35
N GLY A 207 17.88 -9.48 -10.02
CA GLY A 207 17.88 -9.30 -11.48
C GLY A 207 18.50 -7.98 -11.92
N GLY A 208 18.69 -7.79 -13.23
CA GLY A 208 19.33 -6.58 -13.78
C GLY A 208 18.38 -5.47 -14.24
N ILE A 209 17.06 -5.67 -14.20
CA ILE A 209 16.04 -4.71 -14.65
C ILE A 209 15.12 -4.33 -13.49
N THR A 210 14.45 -3.17 -13.59
CA THR A 210 13.54 -2.65 -12.54
C THR A 210 12.19 -2.26 -13.17
N PRO A 211 11.26 -3.21 -13.38
CA PRO A 211 9.96 -2.94 -14.01
C PRO A 211 8.93 -2.42 -13.01
N THR A 212 9.14 -1.21 -12.48
CA THR A 212 8.29 -0.60 -11.43
C THR A 212 6.85 -0.37 -11.86
N GLY A 213 6.63 0.16 -13.07
CA GLY A 213 5.27 0.37 -13.61
C GLY A 213 4.47 -0.93 -13.73
N PRO A 214 5.02 -1.98 -14.39
CA PRO A 214 4.41 -3.31 -14.42
C PRO A 214 4.12 -3.88 -13.02
N ALA A 215 4.98 -3.65 -12.03
CA ALA A 215 4.76 -4.06 -10.64
C ALA A 215 3.52 -3.42 -10.02
N ILE A 216 3.36 -2.10 -10.19
CA ILE A 216 2.17 -1.37 -9.72
C ILE A 216 0.93 -1.85 -10.48
N SER A 217 1.02 -2.04 -11.79
CA SER A 217 -0.08 -2.52 -12.64
C SER A 217 -0.60 -3.91 -12.21
N GLU A 218 0.30 -4.85 -11.94
CA GLU A 218 -0.06 -6.18 -11.45
C GLU A 218 -0.66 -6.11 -10.03
N ALA A 219 -0.14 -5.24 -9.16
CA ALA A 219 -0.70 -5.01 -7.83
C ALA A 219 -2.17 -4.53 -7.90
N ILE A 220 -2.45 -3.53 -8.73
CA ILE A 220 -3.81 -3.04 -9.00
C ILE A 220 -4.71 -4.19 -9.45
N THR A 221 -4.23 -5.01 -10.38
CA THR A 221 -4.97 -6.17 -10.90
C THR A 221 -5.24 -7.21 -9.80
N HIS A 222 -4.30 -7.43 -8.89
CA HIS A 222 -4.46 -8.36 -7.78
C HIS A 222 -5.55 -7.92 -6.80
N PHE A 223 -5.64 -6.62 -6.48
CA PHE A 223 -6.75 -6.06 -5.71
C PHE A 223 -8.11 -6.27 -6.40
N LYS A 224 -8.20 -6.10 -7.73
CA LYS A 224 -9.45 -6.32 -8.49
C LYS A 224 -9.93 -7.77 -8.44
N LYS A 225 -9.03 -8.74 -8.62
CA LYS A 225 -9.38 -10.17 -8.60
C LYS A 225 -10.05 -10.56 -7.29
N LYS A 226 -9.51 -10.10 -6.15
CA LYS A 226 -10.13 -10.30 -4.83
C LYS A 226 -11.53 -9.71 -4.73
N ARG A 227 -11.74 -8.50 -5.26
CA ARG A 227 -13.07 -7.85 -5.27
C ARG A 227 -14.09 -8.66 -6.07
N SER A 228 -13.70 -9.17 -7.24
CA SER A 228 -14.58 -9.99 -8.08
C SER A 228 -15.02 -11.28 -7.39
N LEU A 229 -14.11 -11.96 -6.68
CA LEU A 229 -14.42 -13.17 -5.91
C LEU A 229 -15.35 -12.87 -4.74
N ARG A 230 -15.12 -11.78 -3.99
CA ARG A 230 -16.02 -11.37 -2.90
C ARG A 230 -17.41 -11.02 -3.41
N GLY A 231 -17.52 -10.33 -4.55
CA GLY A 231 -18.80 -10.01 -5.19
C GLY A 231 -19.56 -11.23 -5.71
N LEU A 232 -18.87 -12.28 -6.13
CA LEU A 232 -19.47 -13.56 -6.51
C LEU A 232 -19.95 -14.36 -5.28
N LEU A 233 -19.16 -14.39 -4.21
CA LEU A 233 -19.54 -15.08 -2.97
C LEU A 233 -20.70 -14.39 -2.24
N SER A 234 -20.74 -13.05 -2.24
CA SER A 234 -21.86 -12.30 -1.66
C SER A 234 -23.17 -12.41 -2.46
N ARG A 235 -23.13 -12.86 -3.72
CA ARG A 235 -24.33 -13.21 -4.50
C ARG A 235 -24.89 -14.60 -4.18
N GLY A 236 -24.12 -15.45 -3.49
CA GLY A 236 -24.55 -16.81 -3.11
C GLY A 236 -25.41 -16.88 -1.84
N ASP A 237 -25.52 -15.80 -1.07
CA ASP A 237 -26.33 -15.74 0.16
C ASP A 237 -27.72 -15.09 -0.06
N ASP A 238 -28.01 -14.59 -1.27
CA ASP A 238 -29.30 -14.03 -1.67
C ASP A 238 -30.13 -15.03 -2.52
N GLU A 239 -30.13 -16.32 -2.18
CA GLU A 239 -31.18 -17.25 -2.64
C GLU A 239 -32.45 -17.04 -1.80
N GLN A 240 -33.12 -15.90 -2.02
CA GLN A 240 -34.51 -15.70 -1.61
C GLN A 240 -35.42 -15.97 -2.81
N TYR A 241 -36.04 -17.16 -2.77
CA TYR A 241 -37.33 -17.53 -3.33
C TYR A 241 -37.85 -16.63 -4.47
N PHE A 242 -37.61 -17.07 -5.70
CA PHE A 242 -38.57 -16.77 -6.77
C PHE A 242 -39.82 -17.62 -6.51
N GLU A 243 -40.82 -17.04 -5.84
CA GLU A 243 -42.19 -17.51 -5.95
C GLU A 243 -42.60 -17.40 -7.43
N GLU A 244 -42.86 -18.56 -8.05
CA GLU A 244 -43.64 -18.62 -9.27
C GLU A 244 -45.01 -17.99 -9.00
N THR A 245 -45.39 -17.00 -9.80
CA THR A 245 -46.80 -16.62 -9.91
C THR A 245 -47.14 -16.25 -11.35
N ILE A 246 -47.78 -17.24 -12.00
CA ILE A 246 -48.70 -17.25 -13.16
C ILE A 246 -48.10 -16.95 -14.54
#